data_AF-A0A2W6ZU91-F1
#
_entry.id   AF-A0A2W6ZU91-F1
#
_cell.length_a   1.000
_cell.length_b   1.000
_cell.length_c   1.000
_cell.angle_alpha   90.00
_cell.angle_beta   90.00
_cell.angle_gamma   90.00
#
_symmetry.space_group_name_H-M   'P 1'
#
loop_
_entity.id
_entity.type
_entity.pdbx_description
1 polymer ?
#
loop_
_entity_poly.entity_id
_entity_poly.type
_entity_poly.pdbx_seq_one_letter_code
_entity_poly.pdbx_strand_id
1 'polypeptide(L)'
;PHQASTTAGAPFDRMKVKLKREIVTLGRPEVNPAKQAVGTYVDSQAWNQVITDPDVVVIDARNDFEVELGTFEGAVNPQTQSFQDLPDYVASHLDPARHKKVAMFCTGGIRCEKATAYLLGQGFEQVYHLQGGILNYLRTVPETESLWQGDCFVFDDRVAVDHHLAPTDHELCLGCGHPISPAAKAAPEYEAGISCPHCYTALTPEKRSRLETRQRQRESFRL
;
A
#
# COMPACT_ATOMS: atom_id res chain seq x y z
N PRO A 1 -4.05 -16.98 11.26
CA PRO A 1 -5.48 -16.55 11.37
C PRO A 1 -6.04 -16.23 9.98
N HIS A 2 -7.31 -16.57 9.74
CA HIS A 2 -8.01 -16.23 8.50
C HIS A 2 -8.35 -14.73 8.50
N GLN A 3 -8.00 -14.01 7.42
CA GLN A 3 -8.37 -12.60 7.23
C GLN A 3 -9.46 -12.50 6.16
N ALA A 4 -10.56 -11.81 6.47
CA ALA A 4 -11.67 -11.61 5.52
C ALA A 4 -12.33 -10.24 5.68
N SER A 5 -12.73 -9.63 4.57
CA SER A 5 -13.59 -8.44 4.54
C SER A 5 -14.74 -8.69 3.58
N THR A 6 -15.84 -7.96 3.76
CA THR A 6 -17.07 -8.15 3.00
C THR A 6 -17.30 -7.01 2.01
N THR A 7 -18.00 -7.30 0.93
CA THR A 7 -18.51 -6.33 -0.03
C THR A 7 -19.76 -6.91 -0.70
N ALA A 8 -20.63 -6.07 -1.24
CA ALA A 8 -21.91 -6.50 -1.83
C ALA A 8 -21.74 -7.24 -3.18
N GLY A 9 -20.67 -6.94 -3.93
CA GLY A 9 -20.39 -7.54 -5.24
C GLY A 9 -19.05 -8.28 -5.25
N ALA A 10 -18.80 -9.10 -6.27
CA ALA A 10 -17.50 -9.74 -6.45
C ALA A 10 -16.44 -8.67 -6.78
N PRO A 11 -15.39 -8.49 -5.95
CA PRO A 11 -14.41 -7.41 -6.16
C PRO A 11 -13.30 -7.78 -7.16
N PHE A 12 -13.44 -8.93 -7.84
CA PHE A 12 -12.50 -9.41 -8.84
C PHE A 12 -13.25 -9.85 -10.10
N ASP A 13 -12.87 -9.32 -11.26
CA ASP A 13 -13.45 -9.69 -12.55
C ASP A 13 -13.37 -11.19 -12.88
N ARG A 14 -12.24 -11.83 -12.51
CA ARG A 14 -11.93 -13.22 -12.88
C ARG A 14 -10.80 -13.80 -12.05
N MET A 15 -10.76 -15.13 -11.95
CA MET A 15 -9.63 -15.86 -11.39
C MET A 15 -8.36 -15.66 -12.23
N LYS A 16 -7.24 -15.34 -11.59
CA LYS A 16 -5.92 -15.22 -12.23
C LYS A 16 -4.88 -15.93 -11.37
N VAL A 17 -4.17 -16.90 -11.95
CA VAL A 17 -2.99 -17.52 -11.33
C VAL A 17 -1.76 -17.04 -12.09
N LYS A 18 -0.76 -16.53 -11.38
CA LYS A 18 0.48 -15.99 -11.97
C LYS A 18 1.68 -16.72 -11.38
N LEU A 19 2.47 -17.37 -12.23
CA LEU A 19 3.78 -17.86 -11.84
C LEU A 19 4.75 -16.67 -11.79
N LYS A 20 5.36 -16.45 -10.62
CA LYS A 20 6.33 -15.38 -10.38
C LYS A 20 7.54 -15.93 -9.65
N ARG A 21 8.71 -15.32 -9.88
CA ARG A 21 9.94 -15.64 -9.13
C ARG A 21 9.81 -15.30 -7.65
N GLU A 22 9.08 -14.23 -7.36
CA GLU A 22 8.79 -13.76 -6.02
C GLU A 22 7.28 -13.51 -5.91
N ILE A 23 6.67 -13.94 -4.80
CA ILE A 23 5.24 -13.67 -4.49
C ILE A 23 4.97 -12.17 -4.35
N VAL A 24 5.92 -11.45 -3.75
CA VAL A 24 6.02 -9.99 -3.72
C VAL A 24 7.48 -9.63 -4.00
N THR A 25 7.71 -8.79 -5.00
CA THR A 25 9.04 -8.57 -5.58
C THR A 25 9.76 -7.45 -4.85
N LEU A 26 10.78 -7.79 -4.05
CA LEU A 26 11.69 -6.83 -3.42
C LEU A 26 12.90 -6.54 -4.32
N GLY A 27 13.23 -7.46 -5.26
CA GLY A 27 14.42 -7.30 -6.10
C GLY A 27 15.73 -7.63 -5.38
N ARG A 28 15.65 -8.40 -4.30
CA ARG A 28 16.77 -8.91 -3.49
C ARG A 28 16.59 -10.42 -3.30
N PRO A 29 17.00 -11.25 -4.28
CA PRO A 29 16.73 -12.70 -4.28
C PRO A 29 17.36 -13.45 -3.09
N GLU A 30 18.37 -12.88 -2.45
CA GLU A 30 19.01 -13.36 -1.24
C GLU A 30 18.14 -13.23 0.02
N VAL A 31 17.11 -12.38 -0.01
CA VAL A 31 16.17 -12.19 1.10
C VAL A 31 15.11 -13.28 1.06
N ASN A 32 15.16 -14.17 2.05
CA ASN A 32 14.25 -15.30 2.18
C ASN A 32 13.65 -15.38 3.60
N PRO A 33 12.47 -14.78 3.82
CA PRO A 33 11.80 -14.76 5.12
C PRO A 33 11.47 -16.16 5.68
N ALA A 34 11.38 -17.19 4.83
CA ALA A 34 11.12 -18.55 5.28
C ALA A 34 12.37 -19.26 5.85
N LYS A 35 13.56 -18.69 5.65
CA LYS A 35 14.85 -19.27 6.08
C LYS A 35 15.69 -18.33 6.94
N GLN A 36 15.27 -17.09 7.10
CA GLN A 36 15.99 -16.03 7.81
C GLN A 36 15.11 -15.49 8.94
N ALA A 37 15.75 -14.80 9.89
CA ALA A 37 15.00 -14.01 10.85
C ALA A 37 14.24 -12.89 10.12
N VAL A 38 13.01 -12.66 10.57
CA VAL A 38 12.19 -11.50 10.23
C VAL A 38 12.14 -10.56 11.43
N GLY A 39 11.61 -9.36 11.23
CA GLY A 39 11.35 -8.43 12.33
C GLY A 39 10.43 -9.04 13.39
N THR A 40 10.39 -8.41 14.55
CA THR A 40 9.49 -8.81 15.64
C THR A 40 8.06 -8.46 15.26
N TYR A 41 7.19 -9.46 15.27
CA TYR A 41 5.75 -9.28 15.13
C TYR A 41 5.20 -8.45 16.29
N VAL A 42 4.46 -7.41 15.94
CA VAL A 42 3.73 -6.57 16.90
C VAL A 42 2.24 -6.70 16.59
N ASP A 43 1.50 -7.21 17.57
CA ASP A 43 0.05 -7.30 17.50
C ASP A 43 -0.59 -5.91 17.42
N SER A 44 -1.75 -5.81 16.77
CA SER A 44 -2.45 -4.54 16.55
C SER A 44 -2.72 -3.75 17.83
N GLN A 45 -3.01 -4.43 18.95
CA GLN A 45 -3.25 -3.81 20.26
C GLN A 45 -1.98 -3.16 20.85
N ALA A 46 -0.81 -3.70 20.54
CA ALA A 46 0.47 -3.15 20.99
C ALA A 46 1.08 -2.17 19.98
N TRP A 47 0.56 -2.13 18.75
CA TRP A 47 1.13 -1.35 17.64
C TRP A 47 1.23 0.13 17.96
N ASN A 48 0.17 0.72 18.51
CA ASN A 48 0.15 2.15 18.87
C ASN A 48 1.27 2.53 19.84
N GLN A 49 1.57 1.67 20.81
CA GLN A 49 2.66 1.91 21.76
C GLN A 49 4.03 1.90 21.06
N VAL A 50 4.22 1.03 20.06
CA VAL A 50 5.47 0.97 19.30
C VAL A 50 5.63 2.19 18.41
N ILE A 51 4.58 2.61 17.69
CA ILE A 51 4.69 3.72 16.74
C ILE A 51 4.66 5.11 17.39
N THR A 52 4.34 5.20 18.68
CA THR A 52 4.41 6.45 19.46
C THR A 52 5.69 6.59 20.27
N ASP A 53 6.56 5.56 20.31
CA ASP A 53 7.89 5.67 20.90
C ASP A 53 8.74 6.63 20.02
N PRO A 54 9.25 7.74 20.58
CA PRO A 54 10.02 8.72 19.81
C PRO A 54 11.36 8.19 19.27
N ASP A 55 11.84 7.06 19.79
CA ASP A 55 13.05 6.40 19.29
C ASP A 55 12.79 5.47 18.10
N VAL A 56 11.51 5.25 17.74
CA VAL A 56 11.12 4.33 16.67
C VAL A 56 10.87 5.12 15.38
N VAL A 57 11.59 4.75 14.32
CA VAL A 57 11.26 5.23 12.98
C VAL A 57 10.21 4.33 12.35
N VAL A 58 9.05 4.89 12.08
CA VAL A 58 7.91 4.18 11.50
C VAL A 58 7.93 4.38 9.99
N ILE A 59 7.95 3.30 9.22
CA ILE A 59 8.10 3.32 7.77
C ILE A 59 6.91 2.62 7.12
N ASP A 60 6.22 3.35 6.24
CA ASP A 60 5.20 2.76 5.38
C ASP A 60 5.88 2.00 4.24
N ALA A 61 5.79 0.67 4.23
CA ALA A 61 6.44 -0.16 3.21
C ALA A 61 5.61 -0.25 1.91
N ARG A 62 4.62 0.63 1.75
CA ARG A 62 3.74 0.67 0.59
C ARG A 62 4.24 1.63 -0.49
N ASN A 63 3.63 1.54 -1.68
CA ASN A 63 3.93 2.47 -2.76
C ASN A 63 3.28 3.83 -2.45
N ASP A 64 3.84 4.90 -3.02
CA ASP A 64 3.46 6.30 -2.78
C ASP A 64 1.94 6.54 -2.90
N PHE A 65 1.31 6.03 -3.97
CA PHE A 65 -0.14 6.17 -4.19
C PHE A 65 -1.01 5.50 -3.10
N GLU A 66 -0.48 4.51 -2.38
CA GLU A 66 -1.18 3.88 -1.26
C GLU A 66 -1.07 4.73 0.01
N VAL A 67 0.06 5.44 0.18
CA VAL A 67 0.33 6.32 1.31
C VAL A 67 -0.48 7.61 1.21
N GLU A 68 -0.63 8.16 -0.01
CA GLU A 68 -1.47 9.33 -0.27
C GLU A 68 -2.94 9.16 0.15
N LEU A 69 -3.46 7.94 0.09
CA LEU A 69 -4.83 7.63 0.53
C LEU A 69 -4.99 7.64 2.05
N GLY A 70 -3.95 7.25 2.76
CA GLY A 70 -3.97 7.13 4.21
C GLY A 70 -2.75 6.41 4.73
N THR A 71 -2.32 6.73 5.94
CA THR A 71 -1.14 6.14 6.60
C THR A 71 -1.27 6.26 8.12
N PHE A 72 -0.34 5.66 8.87
CA PHE A 72 -0.27 5.87 10.31
C PHE A 72 0.30 7.26 10.64
N GLU A 73 -0.23 7.90 11.69
CA GLU A 73 0.29 9.15 12.20
C GLU A 73 1.80 9.05 12.49
N GLY A 74 2.57 10.02 12.01
CA GLY A 74 4.03 10.06 12.18
C GLY A 74 4.82 9.07 11.30
N ALA A 75 4.16 8.25 10.47
CA ALA A 75 4.85 7.35 9.56
C ALA A 75 5.57 8.12 8.43
N VAL A 76 6.79 7.66 8.11
CA VAL A 76 7.57 8.17 6.99
C VAL A 76 7.09 7.51 5.70
N ASN A 77 6.82 8.33 4.69
CA ASN A 77 6.59 7.90 3.31
C ASN A 77 7.94 7.79 2.57
N PRO A 78 8.37 6.58 2.15
CA PRO A 78 9.58 6.41 1.35
C PRO A 78 9.49 6.94 -0.09
N GLN A 79 8.30 7.36 -0.54
CA GLN A 79 8.01 7.81 -1.91
C GLN A 79 8.36 6.76 -2.98
N THR A 80 8.26 5.47 -2.63
CA THR A 80 8.56 4.37 -3.55
C THR A 80 7.46 4.22 -4.59
N GLN A 81 7.85 4.12 -5.87
CA GLN A 81 6.89 3.87 -6.96
C GLN A 81 6.56 2.37 -7.05
N SER A 82 7.51 1.53 -6.63
CA SER A 82 7.34 0.10 -6.47
C SER A 82 8.07 -0.40 -5.23
N PHE A 83 7.60 -1.52 -4.66
CA PHE A 83 8.26 -2.16 -3.53
C PHE A 83 9.73 -2.56 -3.80
N GLN A 84 10.15 -2.66 -5.06
CA GLN A 84 11.56 -2.93 -5.43
C GLN A 84 12.48 -1.74 -5.17
N ASP A 85 11.91 -0.54 -5.00
CA ASP A 85 12.67 0.69 -4.76
C ASP A 85 12.98 0.87 -3.25
N LEU A 86 12.31 0.11 -2.37
CA LEU A 86 12.48 0.21 -0.92
C LEU A 86 13.93 -0.03 -0.46
N PRO A 87 14.68 -1.03 -0.97
CA PRO A 87 16.09 -1.20 -0.61
C PRO A 87 16.95 0.04 -0.89
N ASP A 88 16.67 0.76 -1.97
CA ASP A 88 17.44 1.93 -2.37
C ASP A 88 17.12 3.12 -1.44
N TYR A 89 15.85 3.26 -1.00
CA TYR A 89 15.47 4.19 0.06
C TYR A 89 16.21 3.88 1.37
N VAL A 90 16.21 2.61 1.81
CA VAL A 90 16.89 2.18 3.03
C VAL A 90 18.38 2.53 2.99
N ALA A 91 19.06 2.22 1.87
CA ALA A 91 20.49 2.48 1.72
C ALA A 91 20.85 3.98 1.70
N SER A 92 19.92 4.85 1.26
CA SER A 92 20.17 6.28 1.10
C SER A 92 19.71 7.14 2.28
N HIS A 93 18.73 6.69 3.06
CA HIS A 93 18.10 7.49 4.11
C HIS A 93 18.25 6.91 5.51
N LEU A 94 18.44 5.59 5.63
CA LEU A 94 18.55 4.93 6.92
C LEU A 94 19.98 4.50 7.18
N ASP A 95 20.35 4.64 8.44
CA ASP A 95 21.64 4.27 8.99
C ASP A 95 21.39 3.39 10.23
N PRO A 96 21.79 2.11 10.23
CA PRO A 96 21.61 1.21 11.37
C PRO A 96 22.20 1.73 12.68
N ALA A 97 23.27 2.53 12.64
CA ALA A 97 23.90 3.08 13.83
C ALA A 97 23.06 4.19 14.49
N ARG A 98 22.26 4.91 13.68
CA ARG A 98 21.40 6.01 14.12
C ARG A 98 19.96 5.57 14.36
N HIS A 99 19.44 4.71 13.49
CA HIS A 99 18.04 4.27 13.46
C HIS A 99 17.93 2.89 14.10
N LYS A 100 18.12 2.83 15.42
CA LYS A 100 18.22 1.56 16.15
C LYS A 100 16.92 0.77 16.20
N LYS A 101 15.79 1.47 16.20
CA LYS A 101 14.45 0.89 16.20
C LYS A 101 13.70 1.33 14.94
N VAL A 102 13.24 0.36 14.15
CA VAL A 102 12.45 0.61 12.94
C VAL A 102 11.19 -0.22 12.98
N ALA A 103 10.02 0.40 12.82
CA ALA A 103 8.74 -0.29 12.72
C ALA A 103 8.18 -0.16 11.30
N MET A 104 7.73 -1.26 10.70
CA MET A 104 7.24 -1.27 9.33
C MET A 104 5.83 -1.85 9.23
N PHE A 105 5.04 -1.34 8.31
CA PHE A 105 3.70 -1.86 8.04
C PHE A 105 3.37 -1.83 6.55
N CYS A 106 2.36 -2.60 6.16
CA CYS A 106 1.73 -2.56 4.85
C CYS A 106 0.31 -3.12 4.96
N THR A 107 -0.43 -3.18 3.86
CA THR A 107 -1.85 -3.57 3.83
C THR A 107 -2.16 -4.88 4.57
N GLY A 108 -1.42 -5.95 4.27
CA GLY A 108 -1.68 -7.30 4.82
C GLY A 108 -0.44 -8.01 5.38
N GLY A 109 0.67 -7.30 5.58
CA GLY A 109 1.89 -7.82 6.20
C GLY A 109 2.94 -8.45 5.25
N ILE A 110 2.56 -8.98 4.08
CA ILE A 110 3.48 -9.74 3.22
C ILE A 110 4.73 -8.97 2.75
N ARG A 111 4.63 -7.66 2.52
CA ARG A 111 5.80 -6.82 2.19
C ARG A 111 6.75 -6.71 3.38
N CYS A 112 6.20 -6.57 4.58
CA CYS A 112 6.97 -6.44 5.82
C CYS A 112 7.72 -7.72 6.17
N GLU A 113 7.24 -8.90 5.78
CA GLU A 113 7.99 -10.16 5.90
C GLU A 113 9.36 -10.05 5.20
N LYS A 114 9.37 -9.51 3.97
CA LYS A 114 10.61 -9.31 3.21
C LYS A 114 11.39 -8.10 3.65
N ALA A 115 10.72 -6.97 3.84
CA ALA A 115 11.38 -5.72 4.18
C ALA A 115 12.14 -5.82 5.52
N THR A 116 11.53 -6.43 6.54
CA THR A 116 12.18 -6.55 7.84
C THR A 116 13.34 -7.55 7.85
N ALA A 117 13.20 -8.68 7.14
CA ALA A 117 14.33 -9.60 6.92
C ALA A 117 15.50 -8.90 6.21
N TYR A 118 15.21 -8.05 5.21
CA TYR A 118 16.21 -7.24 4.54
C TYR A 118 16.90 -6.26 5.50
N LEU A 119 16.15 -5.49 6.30
CA LEU A 119 16.71 -4.55 7.29
C LEU A 119 17.61 -5.28 8.32
N LEU A 120 17.18 -6.42 8.86
CA LEU A 120 18.02 -7.21 9.77
C LEU A 120 19.33 -7.63 9.08
N GLY A 121 19.27 -8.03 7.81
CA GLY A 121 20.46 -8.33 7.00
C GLY A 121 21.36 -7.13 6.72
N GLN A 122 20.83 -5.90 6.80
CA GLN A 122 21.61 -4.66 6.71
C GLN A 122 22.18 -4.21 8.07
N GLY A 123 21.93 -4.95 9.16
CA GLY A 123 22.51 -4.69 10.48
C GLY A 123 21.66 -3.81 11.39
N PHE A 124 20.38 -3.59 11.08
CA PHE A 124 19.46 -2.91 12.01
C PHE A 124 19.21 -3.80 13.24
N GLU A 125 19.31 -3.21 14.44
CA GLU A 125 19.24 -3.95 15.70
C GLU A 125 17.82 -4.40 16.04
N GLN A 126 16.85 -3.46 16.03
CA GLN A 126 15.47 -3.71 16.42
C GLN A 126 14.53 -3.35 15.29
N VAL A 127 14.02 -4.37 14.61
CA VAL A 127 13.07 -4.21 13.50
C VAL A 127 11.75 -4.84 13.89
N TYR A 128 10.66 -4.08 13.78
CA TYR A 128 9.30 -4.49 14.10
C TYR A 128 8.43 -4.48 12.85
N HIS A 129 7.39 -5.30 12.84
CA HIS A 129 6.33 -5.15 11.85
C HIS A 129 4.94 -5.47 12.37
N LEU A 130 3.95 -4.77 11.82
CA LEU A 130 2.55 -4.93 12.18
C LEU A 130 2.03 -6.31 11.75
N GLN A 131 1.71 -7.15 12.74
CA GLN A 131 1.17 -8.48 12.51
C GLN A 131 -0.20 -8.41 11.83
N GLY A 132 -0.30 -9.04 10.67
CA GLY A 132 -1.53 -9.01 9.85
C GLY A 132 -1.76 -7.71 9.07
N GLY A 133 -0.87 -6.73 9.19
CA GLY A 133 -0.93 -5.46 8.46
C GLY A 133 -2.09 -4.55 8.86
N ILE A 134 -2.27 -3.48 8.09
CA ILE A 134 -3.27 -2.43 8.30
C ILE A 134 -4.68 -3.03 8.42
N LEU A 135 -5.05 -3.99 7.55
CA LEU A 135 -6.39 -4.58 7.57
C LEU A 135 -6.72 -5.34 8.86
N ASN A 136 -5.71 -5.89 9.54
CA ASN A 136 -5.90 -6.50 10.85
C ASN A 136 -6.00 -5.44 11.95
N TYR A 137 -5.23 -4.37 11.83
CA TYR A 137 -5.30 -3.23 12.74
C TYR A 137 -6.68 -2.57 12.72
N LEU A 138 -7.18 -2.15 11.56
CA LEU A 138 -8.50 -1.49 11.43
C LEU A 138 -9.64 -2.36 11.96
N ARG A 139 -9.52 -3.68 11.83
CA ARG A 139 -10.51 -4.64 12.35
C ARG A 139 -10.53 -4.71 13.87
N THR A 140 -9.37 -4.59 14.51
CA THR A 140 -9.20 -4.99 15.92
C THR A 140 -9.02 -3.78 16.86
N VAL A 141 -8.54 -2.66 16.34
CA VAL A 141 -8.36 -1.42 17.10
C VAL A 141 -9.57 -0.51 16.85
N PRO A 142 -10.27 -0.06 17.91
CA PRO A 142 -11.37 0.89 17.78
C PRO A 142 -10.92 2.20 17.11
N GLU A 143 -11.79 2.81 16.31
CA GLU A 143 -11.50 4.06 15.61
C GLU A 143 -11.10 5.19 16.56
N THR A 144 -11.71 5.24 17.75
CA THR A 144 -11.41 6.23 18.81
C THR A 144 -10.01 6.11 19.38
N GLU A 145 -9.34 4.97 19.19
CA GLU A 145 -7.97 4.69 19.64
C GLU A 145 -7.02 4.56 18.44
N SER A 146 -7.53 4.75 17.22
CA SER A 146 -6.78 4.54 16.00
C SER A 146 -5.77 5.65 15.76
N LEU A 147 -4.56 5.28 15.37
CA LEU A 147 -3.56 6.19 14.80
C LEU A 147 -3.53 6.14 13.28
N TRP A 148 -4.44 5.38 12.66
CA TRP A 148 -4.59 5.36 11.21
C TRP A 148 -5.36 6.61 10.73
N GLN A 149 -4.86 7.25 9.67
CA GLN A 149 -5.46 8.43 9.07
C GLN A 149 -5.77 8.16 7.60
N GLY A 150 -6.99 8.51 7.14
CA GLY A 150 -7.43 8.31 5.76
C GLY A 150 -7.91 6.89 5.45
N ASP A 151 -7.84 6.50 4.18
CA ASP A 151 -8.36 5.22 3.68
C ASP A 151 -7.23 4.24 3.34
N CYS A 152 -7.47 2.94 3.52
CA CYS A 152 -6.51 1.90 3.21
C CYS A 152 -6.70 1.36 1.79
N PHE A 153 -5.73 1.59 0.91
CA PHE A 153 -5.72 1.00 -0.44
C PHE A 153 -5.78 -0.53 -0.41
N VAL A 154 -6.60 -1.11 -1.28
CA VAL A 154 -6.73 -2.56 -1.52
C VAL A 154 -6.64 -2.89 -3.01
N PHE A 155 -6.02 -4.03 -3.34
CA PHE A 155 -5.71 -4.43 -4.71
C PHE A 155 -6.87 -5.17 -5.40
N ASP A 156 -8.07 -4.60 -5.33
CA ASP A 156 -9.30 -5.12 -5.92
C ASP A 156 -10.27 -3.96 -6.27
N ASP A 157 -11.46 -4.28 -6.80
CA ASP A 157 -12.38 -3.27 -7.34
C ASP A 157 -12.90 -2.26 -6.30
N ARG A 158 -12.69 -2.51 -5.00
CA ARG A 158 -13.04 -1.54 -3.95
C ARG A 158 -12.11 -0.34 -3.91
N VAL A 159 -10.90 -0.46 -4.46
CA VAL A 159 -9.84 0.57 -4.48
C VAL A 159 -9.29 0.92 -3.10
N ALA A 160 -10.14 1.34 -2.16
CA ALA A 160 -9.78 1.63 -0.79
C ALA A 160 -10.91 1.30 0.18
N VAL A 161 -10.56 1.00 1.43
CA VAL A 161 -11.50 0.75 2.52
C VAL A 161 -11.26 1.70 3.68
N ASP A 162 -12.33 2.07 4.38
CA ASP A 162 -12.29 2.90 5.58
C ASP A 162 -11.87 2.12 6.84
N HIS A 163 -11.91 2.76 8.01
CA HIS A 163 -11.60 2.13 9.30
C HIS A 163 -12.53 0.95 9.62
N HIS A 164 -13.76 0.95 9.11
CA HIS A 164 -14.71 -0.15 9.28
C HIS A 164 -14.56 -1.27 8.23
N LEU A 165 -13.53 -1.18 7.39
CA LEU A 165 -13.28 -2.07 6.25
C LEU A 165 -14.39 -2.02 5.19
N ALA A 166 -15.21 -0.96 5.17
CA ALA A 166 -16.20 -0.73 4.15
C ALA A 166 -15.55 -0.09 2.92
N PRO A 167 -15.98 -0.43 1.68
CA PRO A 167 -15.51 0.24 0.48
C PRO A 167 -15.77 1.75 0.53
N THR A 168 -14.81 2.53 0.06
CA THR A 168 -14.94 3.99 -0.08
C THR A 168 -15.30 4.39 -1.52
N ASP A 169 -15.58 5.66 -1.77
CA ASP A 169 -15.96 6.19 -3.10
C ASP A 169 -14.75 6.45 -4.04
N HIS A 170 -13.58 5.92 -3.68
CA HIS A 170 -12.38 6.00 -4.49
C HIS A 170 -12.51 5.15 -5.77
N GLU A 171 -12.04 5.70 -6.89
CA GLU A 171 -11.97 4.99 -8.17
C GLU A 171 -10.56 4.95 -8.72
N LEU A 172 -10.19 3.91 -9.46
CA LEU A 172 -8.91 3.90 -10.18
C LEU A 172 -9.01 4.71 -11.47
N CYS A 173 -8.10 5.67 -11.66
CA CYS A 173 -7.89 6.31 -12.94
C CYS A 173 -7.56 5.27 -14.01
N LEU A 174 -8.33 5.17 -15.11
CA LEU A 174 -7.97 4.24 -16.19
C LEU A 174 -6.69 4.65 -16.94
N GLY A 175 -6.32 5.93 -16.88
CA GLY A 175 -5.15 6.49 -17.55
C GLY A 175 -3.83 6.17 -16.84
N CYS A 176 -3.81 6.17 -15.51
CA CYS A 176 -2.58 5.95 -14.73
C CYS A 176 -2.67 4.89 -13.63
N GLY A 177 -3.88 4.43 -13.28
CA GLY A 177 -4.09 3.51 -12.17
C GLY A 177 -4.00 4.15 -10.79
N HIS A 178 -3.90 5.48 -10.70
CA HIS A 178 -3.91 6.20 -9.43
C HIS A 178 -5.34 6.25 -8.83
N PRO A 179 -5.52 6.07 -7.52
CA PRO A 179 -6.81 6.25 -6.84
C PRO A 179 -7.31 7.70 -6.94
N ILE A 180 -8.58 7.92 -7.21
CA ILE A 180 -9.19 9.24 -7.37
C ILE A 180 -10.33 9.38 -6.37
N SER A 181 -10.24 10.37 -5.49
CA SER A 181 -11.30 10.73 -4.56
C SER A 181 -12.47 11.43 -5.27
N PRO A 182 -13.69 11.45 -4.70
CA PRO A 182 -14.80 12.21 -5.25
C PRO A 182 -14.49 13.69 -5.49
N ALA A 183 -13.70 14.31 -4.61
CA ALA A 183 -13.26 15.70 -4.77
C ALA A 183 -12.34 15.89 -5.98
N ALA A 184 -11.41 14.95 -6.21
CA ALA A 184 -10.50 15.00 -7.36
C ALA A 184 -11.23 14.81 -8.71
N LYS A 185 -12.43 14.20 -8.72
CA LYS A 185 -13.28 14.11 -9.91
C LYS A 185 -13.91 15.45 -10.33
N ALA A 186 -13.92 16.45 -9.45
CA ALA A 186 -14.41 17.79 -9.76
C ALA A 186 -13.35 18.68 -10.46
N ALA A 187 -12.11 18.22 -10.55
CA ALA A 187 -11.02 18.96 -11.16
C ALA A 187 -11.17 19.02 -12.70
N PRO A 188 -10.82 20.13 -13.36
CA PRO A 188 -10.86 20.26 -14.83
C PRO A 188 -10.02 19.21 -15.57
N GLU A 189 -8.97 18.70 -14.95
CA GLU A 189 -8.07 17.67 -15.47
C GLU A 189 -8.68 16.25 -15.47
N TYR A 190 -9.80 16.08 -14.77
CA TYR A 190 -10.52 14.81 -14.71
C TYR A 190 -11.41 14.64 -15.94
N GLU A 191 -11.13 13.59 -16.70
CA GLU A 191 -11.99 13.11 -17.78
C GLU A 191 -12.21 11.63 -17.54
N ALA A 192 -13.45 11.25 -17.22
CA ALA A 192 -13.81 9.89 -16.84
C ALA A 192 -13.32 8.89 -17.90
N GLY A 193 -12.52 7.92 -17.46
CA GLY A 193 -11.93 6.90 -18.33
C GLY A 193 -10.67 7.31 -19.09
N ILE A 194 -10.27 8.59 -19.04
CA ILE A 194 -9.16 9.16 -19.80
C ILE A 194 -8.06 9.70 -18.89
N SER A 195 -8.34 10.67 -18.03
CA SER A 195 -7.33 11.36 -17.24
C SER A 195 -7.80 11.74 -15.84
N CYS A 196 -6.84 12.12 -15.00
CA CYS A 196 -7.04 12.70 -13.68
C CYS A 196 -5.95 13.74 -13.42
N PRO A 197 -6.04 14.53 -12.34
CA PRO A 197 -5.03 15.54 -11.99
C PRO A 197 -3.57 15.02 -11.98
N HIS A 198 -3.35 13.75 -11.62
CA HIS A 198 -2.00 13.16 -11.56
C HIS A 198 -1.39 12.86 -12.92
N CYS A 199 -2.19 12.63 -13.97
CA CYS A 199 -1.70 12.12 -15.25
C CYS A 199 -2.05 12.98 -16.46
N TYR A 200 -2.89 14.00 -16.28
CA TYR A 200 -3.35 14.88 -17.35
C TYR A 200 -2.19 15.54 -18.11
N THR A 201 -1.23 16.11 -17.38
CA THR A 201 -0.06 16.79 -17.98
C THR A 201 0.87 15.83 -18.74
N ALA A 202 0.88 14.55 -18.37
CA ALA A 202 1.67 13.50 -19.01
C ALA A 202 0.88 12.73 -20.10
N LEU A 203 -0.34 13.16 -20.45
CA LEU A 203 -1.20 12.47 -21.39
C LEU A 203 -0.81 12.79 -22.84
N THR A 204 -0.13 11.85 -23.49
CA THR A 204 0.18 11.91 -24.93
C THR A 204 -1.07 11.61 -25.79
N PRO A 205 -1.18 12.15 -27.02
CA PRO A 205 -2.28 11.85 -27.95
C PRO A 205 -2.49 10.35 -28.20
N GLU A 206 -1.42 9.57 -28.31
CA GLU A 206 -1.46 8.12 -28.56
C GLU A 206 -2.08 7.39 -27.36
N LYS A 207 -1.65 7.75 -26.14
CA LYS A 207 -2.20 7.22 -24.90
C LYS A 207 -3.68 7.56 -24.77
N ARG A 208 -4.09 8.79 -25.10
CA ARG A 208 -5.49 9.22 -25.09
C ARG A 208 -6.35 8.37 -26.03
N SER A 209 -5.96 8.25 -27.30
CA SER A 209 -6.69 7.45 -28.30
C SER A 209 -6.90 5.99 -27.86
N ARG A 210 -5.87 5.39 -27.22
CA ARG A 210 -5.98 4.04 -26.64
C ARG A 210 -6.98 3.97 -25.49
N LEU A 211 -7.00 4.98 -24.62
CA LEU A 211 -7.91 5.03 -23.46
C LEU A 211 -9.36 5.24 -23.92
N GLU A 212 -9.62 6.15 -24.85
CA GLU A 212 -10.94 6.38 -25.45
C GLU A 212 -11.49 5.08 -26.07
N THR A 213 -10.64 4.35 -26.80
CA THR A 213 -11.03 3.07 -27.40
C THR A 213 -11.38 2.03 -26.34
N ARG A 214 -10.57 1.93 -25.28
CA ARG A 214 -10.83 1.01 -24.17
C ARG A 214 -12.10 1.38 -23.40
N GLN A 215 -12.37 2.68 -23.24
CA GLN A 215 -13.58 3.17 -22.59
C GLN A 215 -14.82 2.81 -23.39
N ARG A 216 -14.84 3.09 -24.70
CA ARG A 216 -15.93 2.67 -25.60
C ARG A 216 -16.20 1.16 -25.51
N GLN A 217 -15.14 0.35 -25.48
CA GLN A 217 -15.29 -1.10 -25.29
C GLN A 217 -15.95 -1.43 -23.95
N ARG A 218 -15.48 -0.85 -22.82
CA ARG A 218 -16.07 -1.11 -21.50
C ARG A 218 -17.54 -0.72 -21.42
N GLU A 219 -17.91 0.43 -21.99
CA GLU A 219 -19.29 0.91 -22.03
C GLU A 219 -20.18 -0.04 -22.86
N SER A 220 -19.66 -0.56 -23.98
CA SER A 220 -20.39 -1.53 -24.80
C SER A 220 -20.64 -2.89 -24.14
N PHE A 221 -19.82 -3.30 -23.17
CA PHE A 221 -19.99 -4.54 -22.39
C PHE A 221 -20.83 -4.37 -21.11
N ARG A 222 -21.22 -3.14 -20.77
CA ARG A 222 -22.10 -2.83 -19.62
C ARG A 222 -23.58 -2.74 -20.01
N LEU A 223 -23.90 -2.74 -21.31
CA LEU A 223 -25.25 -2.88 -21.89
C LEU A 223 -25.56 -4.36 -22.15
#